data_AF-A0A7R9JT82-F1
#
_entry.id   AF-A0A7R9JT82-F1
#
_cell.length_a   1.000
_cell.length_b   1.000
_cell.length_c   1.000
_cell.angle_alpha   90.00
_cell.angle_beta   90.00
_cell.angle_gamma   90.00
#
_symmetry.space_group_name_H-M   'P 1'
#
loop_
_entity.id
_entity.type
_entity.pdbx_description
1 polymer ?
#
loop_
_entity_poly.entity_id
_entity_poly.type
_entity_poly.pdbx_seq_one_letter_code
_entity_poly.pdbx_strand_id
1 'polypeptide(L)' 'MILEVNIPSHSEIFESFECNIVTSSRYQFSSVKSSFKSLAISERASIRIDENGLLCFQYMIPTDAETCFIEYYCMPLAED' A
#
# COMPACT_ATOMS: atom_id res chain seq x y z
N MET A 1 -19.01 -6.70 -11.36
CA MET A 1 -19.16 -6.05 -10.04
C MET A 1 -17.87 -5.30 -9.78
N ILE A 2 -17.94 -3.97 -9.72
CA ILE A 2 -16.81 -3.13 -9.34
C ILE A 2 -16.99 -2.86 -7.85
N LEU A 3 -15.97 -3.16 -7.05
CA LEU A 3 -15.93 -2.81 -5.63
C LEU A 3 -15.14 -1.51 -5.50
N GLU A 4 -15.72 -0.52 -4.85
CA GLU A 4 -15.09 0.77 -4.58
C GLU A 4 -15.01 0.98 -3.07
N VAL A 5 -13.85 1.43 -2.60
CA VAL A 5 -13.59 1.76 -1.19
C VAL A 5 -13.10 3.19 -1.14
N ASN A 6 -13.85 4.07 -0.48
CA ASN A 6 -13.51 5.47 -0.27
C ASN A 6 -13.15 5.69 1.20
N ILE A 7 -11.96 6.24 1.45
CA ILE A 7 -11.48 6.53 2.79
C ILE A 7 -11.18 8.03 2.85
N PRO A 8 -11.93 8.82 3.66
CA PRO A 8 -11.65 10.24 3.83
C PRO A 8 -10.29 10.48 4.47
N SER A 9 -9.58 11.53 4.07
CA SER A 9 -8.23 11.86 4.58
C SER A 9 -8.16 12.14 6.09
N HIS A 10 -9.30 12.47 6.71
CA HIS A 10 -9.44 12.70 8.15
C HIS A 10 -9.96 11.46 8.90
N SER A 11 -9.98 10.30 8.25
CA SER A 11 -10.35 9.05 8.89
C SER A 11 -9.32 8.67 9.97
N GLU A 12 -9.80 8.17 11.11
CA GLU A 12 -8.96 7.72 12.23
C GLU A 12 -8.06 6.53 11.88
N ILE A 13 -8.26 5.90 10.73
CA ILE A 13 -7.41 4.78 10.28
C ILE A 13 -6.00 5.23 9.89
N PHE A 14 -5.81 6.52 9.58
CA PHE A 14 -4.53 7.05 9.14
C PHE A 14 -3.74 7.58 10.34
N GLU A 15 -2.55 7.03 10.56
CA GLU A 15 -1.56 7.67 11.46
C GLU A 15 -0.92 8.90 10.78
N SER A 16 -0.73 8.83 9.47
CA SER A 16 -0.25 9.92 8.63
C SER A 16 -0.87 9.82 7.23
N PHE A 17 -1.13 10.98 6.62
CA PHE A 17 -1.64 11.07 5.26
C PHE A 17 -0.99 12.26 4.56
N GLU A 18 -0.25 11.99 3.49
CA GLU A 18 0.39 13.01 2.66
C GLU A 18 0.15 12.69 1.18
N CYS A 19 -0.65 13.51 0.52
CA CYS A 19 -0.97 13.42 -0.90
C CYS A 19 -1.04 14.84 -1.47
N ASN A 20 0.06 15.29 -2.06
CA ASN A 20 0.18 16.65 -2.58
C ASN A 20 -0.37 16.78 -4.01
N ILE A 21 -0.49 15.66 -4.72
CA ILE A 21 -0.93 15.57 -6.12
C ILE A 21 -1.96 14.43 -6.21
N VAL A 22 -3.06 14.68 -6.94
CA VAL A 22 -4.03 13.63 -7.25
C VAL A 22 -3.37 12.65 -8.24
N THR A 23 -3.24 11.39 -7.84
CA THR A 23 -2.67 10.34 -8.68
C THR A 23 -3.64 9.19 -8.89
N SER A 24 -3.52 8.50 -10.02
CA SER A 24 -4.29 7.31 -10.34
C SER A 24 -3.41 6.33 -11.09
N SER A 25 -3.37 5.07 -10.64
CA SER A 25 -2.57 4.02 -11.26
C SER A 25 -3.30 2.69 -11.18
N ARG A 26 -3.12 1.84 -12.19
CA ARG A 26 -3.73 0.51 -12.26
C ARG A 26 -2.66 -0.54 -12.01
N TYR A 27 -3.00 -1.58 -11.24
CA TYR A 27 -2.07 -2.65 -10.90
C TYR A 27 -2.71 -4.01 -11.15
N GLN A 28 -1.90 -5.00 -11.51
CA GLN A 28 -2.39 -6.37 -11.58
C GLN A 28 -2.73 -6.86 -10.17
N PHE A 29 -3.99 -7.25 -9.94
CA PHE A 29 -4.46 -7.64 -8.60
C PHE A 29 -3.67 -8.82 -8.01
N SER A 30 -3.22 -9.78 -8.83
CA SER A 30 -2.40 -10.90 -8.36
C SER A 30 -1.06 -10.45 -7.76
N SER A 31 -0.46 -9.40 -8.31
CA SER A 31 0.79 -8.82 -7.82
C SER A 31 0.57 -8.16 -6.45
N VAL A 32 -0.49 -7.36 -6.32
CA VAL A 32 -0.87 -6.72 -5.05
C VAL A 32 -1.25 -7.75 -3.99
N LYS A 33 -2.07 -8.75 -4.36
CA LYS A 33 -2.59 -9.79 -3.44
C LYS A 33 -1.47 -10.60 -2.79
N SER A 34 -0.33 -10.77 -3.47
CA SER A 34 0.83 -11.50 -2.91
C SER A 34 1.38 -10.83 -1.65
N SER A 35 1.21 -9.51 -1.53
CA SER A 35 1.64 -8.71 -0.37
C SER A 35 0.75 -8.91 0.88
N PHE A 36 -0.48 -9.43 0.71
CA PHE A 36 -1.46 -9.51 1.80
C PHE A 36 -1.06 -10.47 2.91
N LYS A 37 -0.16 -11.43 2.63
CA LYS A 37 0.37 -12.32 3.66
C LYS A 37 1.14 -11.54 4.73
N SER A 38 1.89 -10.52 4.33
CA SER A 38 2.63 -9.64 5.23
C SER A 38 1.70 -8.64 5.91
N LEU A 39 0.70 -8.11 5.20
CA LEU A 39 -0.35 -7.27 5.80
C LEU A 39 -1.06 -7.98 6.97
N ALA A 40 -1.37 -9.27 6.83
CA ALA A 40 -2.09 -10.03 7.84
C ALA A 40 -1.36 -10.19 9.18
N ILE A 41 -0.03 -10.02 9.19
CA ILE A 41 0.82 -10.11 10.39
C ILE A 41 1.47 -8.76 10.74
N SER A 42 1.15 -7.69 10.01
CA SER A 42 1.72 -6.37 10.25
C SER A 42 0.94 -5.62 11.32
N GLU A 43 1.64 -4.87 12.15
CA GLU A 43 1.01 -3.91 13.06
C GLU A 43 0.64 -2.62 12.33
N ARG A 44 1.47 -2.20 11.37
CA ARG A 44 1.28 -0.99 10.58
C ARG A 44 1.65 -1.23 9.12
N ALA A 45 1.00 -0.49 8.23
CA ALA A 45 1.29 -0.49 6.81
C ALA A 45 1.46 0.93 6.30
N SER A 46 2.51 1.17 5.51
CA SER A 46 2.68 2.38 4.71
C SER A 46 2.42 2.06 3.24
N ILE A 47 1.68 2.94 2.57
CA ILE A 47 1.40 2.88 1.13
C ILE A 47 2.01 4.12 0.49
N ARG A 48 2.84 3.94 -0.54
CA ARG A 48 3.47 5.03 -1.29
C ARG A 48 3.37 4.75 -2.78
N ILE A 49 3.17 5.80 -3.56
CA ILE A 49 3.22 5.76 -5.02
C ILE A 49 4.18 6.86 -5.45
N ASP A 50 5.16 6.52 -6.28
CA ASP A 50 6.09 7.51 -6.82
C ASP A 50 5.52 8.21 -8.08
N GLU A 51 6.30 9.14 -8.64
CA GLU A 51 5.94 9.88 -9.84
C GLU A 51 5.77 9.01 -11.10
N ASN A 52 6.35 7.80 -11.12
CA ASN A 52 6.26 6.84 -12.22
C ASN A 52 5.12 5.82 -11.99
N GLY A 53 4.34 5.97 -10.91
CA GLY A 53 3.26 5.06 -10.56
C GLY A 53 3.74 3.77 -9.88
N LEU A 54 5.00 3.64 -9.48
CA LEU A 54 5.50 2.49 -8.73
C LEU A 54 4.84 2.46 -7.34
N LEU A 55 4.05 1.42 -7.08
CA LEU A 55 3.42 1.21 -5.79
C LEU A 55 4.38 0.49 -4.84
N CYS A 56 4.54 1.04 -3.64
CA CYS A 56 5.27 0.44 -2.54
C CYS A 56 4.34 0.20 -1.36
N PHE A 57 4.28 -1.05 -0.89
CA PHE A 57 3.78 -1.39 0.44
C PHE A 57 4.95 -1.67 1.35
N GLN A 58 4.98 -1.03 2.52
CA GLN A 58 5.93 -1.32 3.58
C GLN A 58 5.16 -1.74 4.83
N TYR A 59 5.37 -2.99 5.24
CA TYR A 59 4.69 -3.60 6.38
C TYR A 59 5.65 -3.69 7.57
N MET A 60 5.22 -3.12 8.71
CA MET A 60 5.93 -3.22 9.98
C MET A 60 5.49 -4.49 10.71
N ILE A 61 6.41 -5.44 10.86
CA ILE A 61 6.17 -6.74 11.47
C ILE A 61 6.73 -6.74 12.90
N PRO A 62 5.88 -6.89 13.94
CA PRO A 62 6.37 -7.06 15.30
C PRO A 62 7.00 -8.45 15.44
N THR A 63 8.18 -8.51 16.06
CA THR A 63 8.81 -9.78 16.49
C THR A 63 9.18 -9.68 17.97
N ASP A 64 9.48 -10.82 18.60
CA ASP A 64 9.79 -10.86 20.03
C ASP A 64 11.04 -10.06 20.42
N ALA A 65 11.95 -9.81 19.47
CA ALA A 65 13.21 -9.12 19.72
C ALA A 65 13.22 -7.69 19.15
N GLU A 66 12.80 -7.53 17.89
CA GLU A 66 12.91 -6.28 17.16
C GLU A 66 11.74 -6.06 16.17
N THR A 67 11.62 -4.85 15.65
CA THR A 67 10.69 -4.56 14.56
C THR A 67 11.34 -4.88 13.23
N CYS A 68 10.69 -5.72 12.41
CA CYS A 68 11.12 -6.02 11.05
C CYS A 68 10.24 -5.30 10.03
N PHE A 69 10.75 -5.11 8.82
CA PHE A 69 9.99 -4.51 7.72
C PHE A 69 10.01 -5.42 6.50
N ILE A 70 8.87 -5.54 5.82
CA ILE A 70 8.76 -6.19 4.52
C ILE A 70 8.27 -5.16 3.52
N GLU A 71 9.02 -5.01 2.41
CA GLU A 71 8.65 -4.11 1.33
C GLU A 71 8.24 -4.89 0.08
N TYR A 72 7.12 -4.47 -0.52
CA TYR A 72 6.62 -4.97 -1.80
C TYR A 72 6.53 -3.82 -2.79
N TYR A 73 7.16 -4.00 -3.95
CA TYR A 73 7.12 -3.06 -5.06
C TYR A 73 6.28 -3.67 -6.19
N CYS A 74 5.34 -2.90 -6.72
CA CYS A 74 4.47 -3.31 -7.82
C CYS A 74 4.51 -2.29 -8.94
N MET A 75 4.95 -2.73 -10.12
CA MET A 75 4.89 -1.91 -11.33
C MET A 75 3.43 -1.62 -11.70
N PRO A 76 3.12 -0.41 -12.16
CA PRO A 76 1.81 -0.12 -12.73
C PRO A 76 1.64 -0.91 -14.03
N LEU A 77 0.39 -1.20 -14.37
CA LEU A 77 0.02 -1.64 -15.71
C LEU A 77 0.27 -0.49 -16.67
N ALA A 78 0.81 -0.79 -17.85
CA ALA A 78 0.95 0.20 -18.92
C ALA A 78 -0.41 0.84 -19.21
N GLU A 79 -0.41 2.16 -19.39
CA GLU A 79 -1.57 2.85 -19.95
C GLU A 79 -1.65 2.48 -21.44
N ASP A 80 -2.85 2.11 -21.90
CA ASP A 80 -3.16 1.92 -23.32
C ASP A 80 -3.43 3.29 -23.98
#